data_AF-A0A9P3LJR0-F1
#
_entry.id   AF-A0A9P3LJR0-F1
#
_cell.length_a   1.000
_cell.length_b   1.000
_cell.length_c   1.000
_cell.angle_alpha   90.00
_cell.angle_beta   90.00
_cell.angle_gamma   90.00
#
_symmetry.space_group_name_H-M   'P 1'
#
loop_
_entity.id
_entity.type
_entity.pdbx_description
1 polymer ?
#
loop_
_entity_poly.entity_id
_entity_poly.type
_entity_poly.pdbx_seq_one_letter_code
_entity_poly.pdbx_strand_id
1 'polypeptide(L)'
;PPPPPRRICWPLGADQPANAAHLTAGLGIAYELTAVRTGAHASKPLRRTGAAPACTLAAAREEMREVLREVFGRDGEQKRARVLELRGVAAGMWREGGGARAAAAQLLDAIAA
;
A
#
# COMPACT_ATOMS: atom_id res chain seq x y z
N PRO A 1 0.98 -15.93 -16.73
CA PRO A 1 0.03 -15.07 -15.99
C PRO A 1 0.26 -13.61 -16.37
N PRO A 2 -0.77 -12.75 -16.43
CA PRO A 2 -0.56 -11.34 -16.70
C PRO A 2 0.29 -10.68 -15.59
N PRO A 3 1.03 -9.60 -15.92
CA PRO A 3 1.78 -8.85 -14.91
C PRO A 3 0.81 -8.33 -13.83
N PRO A 4 1.27 -8.20 -12.56
CA PRO A 4 0.40 -7.68 -11.51
C PRO A 4 -0.06 -6.26 -11.84
N PRO A 5 -1.22 -5.82 -11.31
CA PRO A 5 -1.68 -4.45 -11.55
C PRO A 5 -0.72 -3.45 -10.90
N ARG A 6 -0.57 -2.28 -11.54
CA ARG A 6 0.09 -1.13 -10.94
C ARG A 6 -0.82 -0.57 -9.83
N ARG A 7 -0.24 -0.19 -8.68
CA ARG A 7 -1.01 0.22 -7.49
C ARG A 7 -0.75 1.68 -7.12
N ILE A 8 -1.80 2.49 -7.22
CA ILE A 8 -1.83 3.88 -6.76
C ILE A 8 -2.86 3.97 -5.64
N CYS A 9 -2.44 4.33 -4.45
CA CYS A 9 -3.31 4.48 -3.28
C CYS A 9 -3.92 5.88 -3.25
N TRP A 10 -5.25 5.92 -3.15
CA TRP A 10 -6.04 7.13 -2.92
C TRP A 10 -6.66 7.08 -1.52
N PRO A 11 -5.92 7.47 -0.46
CA PRO A 11 -6.39 7.36 0.91
C PRO A 11 -7.40 8.48 1.25
N LEU A 12 -8.62 8.11 1.61
CA LEU A 12 -9.68 9.04 2.03
C LEU A 12 -9.73 9.23 3.55
N GLY A 13 -9.69 8.15 4.32
CA GLY A 13 -9.84 8.21 5.78
C GLY A 13 -9.65 6.87 6.50
N ALA A 14 -9.94 6.85 7.80
CA ALA A 14 -9.74 5.71 8.69
C ALA A 14 -8.30 5.16 8.64
N ASP A 15 -8.15 3.87 8.39
CA ASP A 15 -6.88 3.16 8.28
C ASP A 15 -6.22 3.28 6.90
N GLN A 16 -6.93 3.80 5.89
CA GLN A 16 -6.42 3.90 4.53
C GLN A 16 -5.09 4.67 4.41
N PRO A 17 -4.87 5.82 5.11
CA PRO A 17 -3.58 6.50 5.10
C PRO A 17 -2.44 5.65 5.68
N ALA A 18 -2.72 4.84 6.72
CA ALA A 18 -1.73 3.97 7.34
C ALA A 18 -1.38 2.80 6.40
N ASN A 19 -2.40 2.19 5.78
CA ASN A 19 -2.22 1.14 4.78
C ASN A 19 -1.45 1.66 3.56
N ALA A 20 -1.78 2.85 3.05
CA ALA A 20 -1.04 3.48 1.94
C ALA A 20 0.43 3.69 2.30
N ALA A 21 0.73 4.21 3.49
CA ALA A 21 2.11 4.36 3.97
C ALA A 21 2.84 3.01 4.08
N HIS A 22 2.17 1.96 4.58
CA HIS A 22 2.76 0.63 4.67
C HIS A 22 3.06 0.04 3.28
N LEU A 23 2.13 0.13 2.33
CA LEU A 23 2.32 -0.37 0.97
C LEU A 23 3.39 0.39 0.18
N THR A 24 3.52 1.71 0.41
CA THR A 24 4.47 2.57 -0.31
C THR A 24 5.85 2.59 0.30
N ALA A 25 5.96 2.85 1.61
CA ALA A 25 7.23 3.02 2.29
C ALA A 25 7.73 1.73 2.96
N GLY A 26 6.82 0.90 3.47
CA GLY A 26 7.18 -0.36 4.13
C GLY A 26 7.51 -1.46 3.14
N LEU A 27 6.58 -1.76 2.23
CA LEU A 27 6.72 -2.85 1.24
C LEU A 27 7.28 -2.37 -0.10
N GLY A 28 7.19 -1.07 -0.39
CA GLY A 28 7.71 -0.54 -1.64
C GLY A 28 7.01 -1.10 -2.89
N ILE A 29 5.70 -1.35 -2.83
CA ILE A 29 4.91 -2.00 -3.90
C ILE A 29 3.82 -1.10 -4.51
N ALA A 30 3.66 0.11 -4.00
CA ALA A 30 2.63 1.05 -4.44
C ALA A 30 3.17 2.49 -4.50
N TYR A 31 2.31 3.38 -4.99
CA TYR A 31 2.40 4.84 -4.89
C TYR A 31 1.27 5.36 -4.02
N GLU A 32 1.43 6.55 -3.45
CA GLU A 32 0.44 7.18 -2.58
C GLU A 32 0.18 8.60 -3.06
N LEU A 33 -1.10 8.96 -3.13
CA LEU A 33 -1.52 10.33 -3.36
C LEU A 33 -1.81 10.97 -2.00
N THR A 34 -1.06 11.99 -1.64
CA THR A 34 -1.19 12.69 -0.36
C THR A 34 -2.02 13.96 -0.49
N ALA A 35 -2.00 14.59 -1.66
CA ALA A 35 -2.74 15.82 -1.93
C ALA A 35 -4.26 15.61 -2.06
N VAL A 36 -4.72 14.36 -2.18
CA VAL A 36 -6.15 13.98 -2.27
C VAL A 36 -6.81 13.80 -0.90
N ARG A 37 -6.03 13.85 0.19
CA ARG A 37 -6.54 13.69 1.54
C ARG A 37 -7.46 14.85 1.92
N THR A 38 -8.52 14.55 2.67
CA THR A 38 -9.52 15.54 3.09
C THR A 38 -9.74 15.50 4.59
N GLY A 39 -10.26 16.60 5.16
CA GLY A 39 -10.61 16.71 6.57
C GLY A 39 -9.59 17.48 7.42
N ALA A 40 -9.94 17.71 8.69
CA ALA A 40 -9.22 18.61 9.61
C ALA A 40 -7.76 18.22 9.92
N HIS A 41 -7.32 17.03 9.50
CA HIS A 41 -5.96 16.54 9.72
C HIS A 41 -5.20 16.26 8.42
N ALA A 42 -5.82 16.46 7.25
CA ALA A 42 -5.20 16.15 5.97
C ALA A 42 -3.99 17.03 5.65
N SER A 43 -4.01 18.30 6.08
CA SER A 43 -2.93 19.26 5.87
C SER A 43 -1.82 19.19 6.93
N LYS A 44 -1.93 18.30 7.93
CA LYS A 44 -0.86 18.13 8.92
C LYS A 44 0.38 17.50 8.27
N PRO A 45 1.59 17.87 8.70
CA PRO A 45 2.82 17.23 8.26
C PRO A 45 2.77 15.70 8.37
N LEU A 46 3.15 15.02 7.30
CA LEU A 46 3.31 13.56 7.31
C LEU A 46 4.49 13.20 8.20
N ARG A 47 4.31 12.29 9.16
CA ARG A 47 5.40 11.87 10.07
C ARG A 47 6.65 11.36 9.33
N ARG A 48 6.48 10.74 8.16
CA ARG A 48 7.58 10.16 7.36
C ARG A 48 8.44 11.21 6.65
N THR A 49 7.84 12.29 6.17
CA THR A 49 8.53 13.26 5.30
C THR A 49 8.64 14.65 5.93
N GLY A 50 7.90 14.92 7.01
CA GLY A 50 7.76 16.25 7.58
C GLY A 50 6.98 17.25 6.70
N ALA A 51 6.57 16.85 5.48
CA ALA A 51 5.90 17.73 4.54
C ALA A 51 4.37 17.72 4.78
N ALA A 52 3.79 18.91 4.79
CA ALA A 52 2.34 19.10 4.83
C ALA A 52 1.74 18.99 3.41
N PRO A 53 0.74 18.14 3.17
CA PRO A 53 0.05 18.10 1.88
C PRO A 53 -0.70 19.41 1.64
N ALA A 54 -0.65 19.92 0.40
CA ALA A 54 -1.34 21.15 0.03
C ALA A 54 -2.87 21.00 -0.01
N CYS A 55 -3.38 19.78 -0.17
CA CYS A 55 -4.81 19.46 -0.19
C CYS A 55 -5.64 20.27 -1.21
N THR A 56 -5.05 20.61 -2.36
CA THR A 56 -5.74 21.34 -3.45
C THR A 56 -5.87 20.47 -4.70
N LEU A 57 -6.87 20.77 -5.54
CA LEU A 57 -7.05 20.09 -6.82
C LEU A 57 -5.84 20.26 -7.75
N ALA A 58 -5.20 21.44 -7.73
CA ALA A 58 -3.99 21.69 -8.52
C ALA A 58 -2.83 20.79 -8.07
N ALA A 59 -2.61 20.68 -6.75
CA ALA A 59 -1.59 19.79 -6.19
C ALA A 59 -1.88 18.32 -6.50
N ALA A 60 -3.13 17.88 -6.37
CA ALA A 60 -3.53 16.51 -6.70
C ALA A 60 -3.34 16.16 -8.18
N ARG A 61 -3.62 17.11 -9.09
CA ARG A 61 -3.37 16.92 -10.53
C ARG A 61 -1.88 16.79 -10.83
N GLU A 62 -1.04 17.59 -10.18
CA GLU A 62 0.40 17.53 -10.42
C GLU A 62 1.01 16.25 -9.83
N GLU A 63 0.69 15.92 -8.59
CA GLU A 63 1.10 14.66 -7.94
C GLU A 63 0.68 13.45 -8.79
N MET A 64 -0.55 13.44 -9.32
CA MET A 64 -1.01 12.37 -10.20
C MET A 64 -0.17 12.25 -11.49
N ARG A 65 0.23 13.37 -12.12
CA ARG A 65 1.05 13.32 -13.35
C ARG A 65 2.44 12.75 -13.07
N GLU A 66 3.05 13.18 -11.97
CA GLU A 66 4.35 12.68 -11.53
C GLU A 66 4.28 11.18 -11.22
N VAL A 67 3.29 10.78 -10.41
CA VAL A 67 3.05 9.38 -10.07
C VAL A 67 2.80 8.56 -11.33
N LEU A 68 1.98 9.01 -12.29
CA LEU A 68 1.76 8.27 -13.54
C LEU A 68 3.05 8.10 -14.34
N ARG A 69 3.92 9.11 -14.38
CA ARG A 69 5.23 9.02 -15.05
C ARG A 69 6.11 7.93 -14.42
N GLU A 70 6.17 7.87 -13.10
CA GLU A 70 6.93 6.85 -12.36
C GLU A 70 6.30 5.46 -12.49
N VAL A 71 4.97 5.41 -12.33
CA VAL A 71 4.13 4.22 -12.44
C VAL A 71 4.38 3.54 -13.77
N PHE A 72 4.45 4.26 -14.89
CA PHE A 72 4.69 3.68 -16.22
C PHE A 72 6.17 3.57 -16.59
N GLY A 73 7.07 4.08 -15.75
CA GLY A 73 8.51 3.99 -15.92
C GLY A 73 9.15 2.76 -15.28
N ARG A 74 10.48 2.82 -15.15
CA ARG A 74 11.31 1.75 -14.58
C ARG A 74 10.96 1.44 -13.12
N ASP A 75 10.59 2.45 -12.34
CA ASP A 75 10.20 2.29 -10.94
C ASP A 75 8.94 1.42 -10.82
N GLY A 76 7.93 1.66 -11.66
CA GLY A 76 6.72 0.84 -11.68
C GLY A 76 6.94 -0.61 -12.08
N GLU A 77 7.93 -0.92 -12.92
CA GLU A 77 8.36 -2.30 -13.20
C GLU A 77 8.95 -2.97 -11.94
N GLN A 78 9.82 -2.26 -11.21
CA GLN A 78 10.43 -2.77 -9.98
C GLN A 78 9.39 -3.04 -8.90
N LYS A 79 8.45 -2.11 -8.69
CA LYS A 79 7.35 -2.30 -7.72
C LYS A 79 6.49 -3.51 -8.08
N ARG A 80 6.25 -3.77 -9.38
CA ARG A 80 5.51 -4.97 -9.82
C ARG A 80 6.27 -6.27 -9.55
N ALA A 81 7.59 -6.29 -9.73
CA ALA A 81 8.40 -7.44 -9.37
C ALA A 81 8.26 -7.77 -7.87
N ARG A 82 8.34 -6.76 -7.00
CA ARG A 82 8.12 -6.91 -5.55
C ARG A 82 6.72 -7.41 -5.19
N VAL A 83 5.68 -7.03 -5.94
CA VAL A 83 4.33 -7.59 -5.76
C VAL A 83 4.31 -9.10 -6.01
N LEU A 84 5.05 -9.60 -6.99
CA LEU A 84 5.13 -11.03 -7.27
C LEU A 84 5.83 -11.78 -6.13
N GLU A 85 6.94 -11.24 -5.63
CA GLU A 85 7.64 -11.79 -4.46
C GLU A 85 6.71 -11.86 -3.25
N LEU A 86 6.03 -10.76 -2.93
CA LEU A 86 5.08 -10.70 -1.83
C LEU A 86 3.92 -11.69 -1.99
N ARG A 87 3.40 -11.87 -3.22
CA ARG A 87 2.38 -12.90 -3.49
C ARG A 87 2.89 -14.30 -3.19
N GLY A 88 4.15 -14.59 -3.53
CA GLY A 88 4.79 -15.87 -3.20
C GLY A 88 4.87 -16.09 -1.69
N VAL A 89 5.31 -15.09 -0.94
CA VAL A 89 5.37 -15.12 0.52
C VAL A 89 3.98 -15.33 1.13
N ALA A 90 3.01 -14.52 0.73
CA ALA A 90 1.64 -14.59 1.24
C ALA A 90 0.98 -15.95 0.93
N ALA A 91 1.17 -16.50 -0.27
CA ALA A 91 0.69 -17.83 -0.61
C ALA A 91 1.37 -18.92 0.24
N GLY A 92 2.70 -18.81 0.46
CA GLY A 92 3.46 -19.74 1.28
C GLY A 92 2.96 -19.79 2.73
N MET A 93 2.58 -18.66 3.32
CA MET A 93 2.03 -18.59 4.69
C MET A 93 0.76 -19.42 4.88
N TRP A 94 -0.03 -19.63 3.83
CA TRP A 94 -1.30 -20.37 3.86
C TRP A 94 -1.21 -21.82 3.37
N ARG A 95 -0.06 -22.25 2.83
CA ARG A 95 0.16 -23.66 2.47
C ARG A 95 0.24 -24.55 3.71
N GLU A 96 0.26 -25.86 3.49
CA GLU A 96 0.57 -26.83 4.54
C GLU A 96 1.94 -26.54 5.16
N GLY A 97 2.02 -26.59 6.50
CA GLY A 97 3.20 -26.15 7.26
C GLY A 97 3.39 -24.62 7.33
N GLY A 98 2.55 -23.83 6.68
CA GLY A 98 2.61 -22.37 6.72
C GLY A 98 2.09 -21.78 8.03
N GLY A 99 2.77 -20.74 8.53
CA GLY A 99 2.47 -20.15 9.84
C GLY A 99 1.06 -19.58 9.99
N ALA A 100 0.49 -18.98 8.94
CA ALA A 100 -0.88 -18.45 9.00
C ALA A 100 -1.92 -19.59 9.07
N ARG A 101 -1.71 -20.67 8.31
CA ARG A 101 -2.57 -21.86 8.38
C ARG A 101 -2.50 -22.53 9.75
N ALA A 102 -1.30 -22.67 10.31
CA ALA A 102 -1.10 -23.24 11.64
C ALA A 102 -1.78 -22.40 12.74
N ALA A 103 -1.59 -21.08 12.71
CA ALA A 103 -2.22 -20.18 13.67
C ALA A 103 -3.76 -20.20 13.57
N ALA A 104 -4.31 -20.28 12.34
CA ALA A 104 -5.75 -20.41 12.14
C ALA A 104 -6.30 -21.72 12.72
N ALA A 105 -5.59 -22.85 12.53
CA ALA A 105 -5.99 -24.12 13.14
C ALA A 105 -5.96 -24.06 14.67
N GLN A 106 -4.89 -23.51 15.25
CA GLN A 106 -4.78 -23.32 16.70
C GLN A 106 -5.92 -22.47 17.27
N LEU A 107 -6.33 -21.41 16.55
CA LEU A 107 -7.46 -20.59 16.95
C LEU A 107 -8.77 -21.39 16.95
N LEU A 108 -9.00 -22.22 15.92
CA LEU A 108 -10.21 -23.05 15.84
C LEU A 108 -10.27 -24.08 16.96
N ASP A 109 -9.15 -24.74 17.26
CA ASP A 109 -9.04 -25.69 18.37
C ASP A 109 -9.32 -24.99 19.71
N ALA A 110 -8.78 -23.79 19.91
CA ALA A 110 -9.00 -23.00 21.13
C ALA A 110 -10.45 -22.53 21.31
N ILE A 111 -11.19 -22.30 20.22
CA ILE A 111 -12.61 -21.92 20.28
C ILE A 111 -13.51 -23.14 20.48
N ALA A 112 -13.07 -24.33 20.05
CA ALA A 112 -13.83 -25.57 20.17
C ALA A 112 -13.68 -26.27 21.54
N ALA A 113 -12.69 -25.87 22.34
CA ALA A 113 -12.46 -26.35 23.71
C ALA A 113 -13.34 -25.62 24.73
#